data_AF-A0A959CT83-F1
#
_entry.id   AF-A0A959CT83-F1
#
_cell.length_a   1.000
_cell.length_b   1.000
_cell.length_c   1.000
_cell.angle_alpha   90.00
_cell.angle_beta   90.00
_cell.angle_gamma   90.00
#
_symmetry.space_group_name_H-M   'P 1'
#
loop_
_entity.id
_entity.type
_entity.pdbx_description
1 polymer ?
#
loop_
_entity_poly.entity_id
_entity_poly.type
_entity_poly.pdbx_seq_one_letter_code
_entity_poly.pdbx_strand_id
1 'polypeptide(L)'
;MYRSLFTFAILSFIAFSAVAQTEEELKEMKAQKKEEIKALESQIATLNGEVADINKQLLEFPRWETGVFGIVGANLNGFSDWFAREKPNSTAIGLSFSANAYANYFTRKTFWRNAGNLNIGFTRLKEKDRDGNVVEETELKSPDVVNFSSLFGYKLSEKLAISVLGEYRSTFLENFNNPGYLDLGTGITWTPIENLVVVAHPLNYNFVFAEAGSTFESSLGAKIMADYTKEILTGVNWKSNLSYFLSYQDPDYSNWTWVNGIAFQALKKVGVGLELGLRSNKQEAIAKEVADNPLQVYYVAGLTYSL
;
A
#
# COMPACT_ATOMS: atom_id res chain seq x y z
N MET A 1 -13.36 -75.19 17.35
CA MET A 1 -13.81 -73.85 17.78
C MET A 1 -12.78 -73.10 18.64
N TYR A 2 -12.06 -73.74 19.57
CA TYR A 2 -11.08 -73.06 20.44
C TYR A 2 -9.79 -72.56 19.75
N ARG A 3 -9.38 -73.18 18.63
CA ARG A 3 -8.18 -72.75 17.88
C ARG A 3 -8.38 -71.47 17.06
N SER A 4 -9.59 -71.14 16.62
CA SER A 4 -9.82 -69.89 15.84
C SER A 4 -10.03 -68.67 16.73
N LEU A 5 -10.54 -68.84 17.96
CA LEU A 5 -10.65 -67.76 18.94
C LEU A 5 -9.26 -67.29 19.42
N PHE A 6 -8.31 -68.22 19.59
CA PHE A 6 -6.97 -67.88 20.08
C PHE A 6 -6.15 -67.10 19.05
N THR A 7 -6.26 -67.45 17.76
CA THR A 7 -5.60 -66.71 16.68
C THR A 7 -6.22 -65.32 16.48
N PHE A 8 -7.53 -65.18 16.67
CA PHE A 8 -8.22 -63.89 16.59
C PHE A 8 -7.83 -62.95 17.76
N ALA A 9 -7.64 -63.51 18.96
CA ALA A 9 -7.19 -62.76 20.14
C ALA A 9 -5.73 -62.27 20.04
N ILE A 10 -4.84 -63.05 19.41
CA ILE A 10 -3.44 -62.64 19.20
C ILE A 10 -3.32 -61.58 18.08
N LEU A 11 -4.12 -61.70 17.01
CA LEU A 11 -4.16 -60.69 15.94
C LEU A 11 -4.78 -59.36 16.39
N SER A 12 -5.70 -59.37 17.36
CA SER A 12 -6.25 -58.14 17.96
C SER A 12 -5.33 -57.51 19.01
N PHE A 13 -4.42 -58.27 19.63
CA PHE A 13 -3.38 -57.72 20.52
C PHE A 13 -2.22 -57.06 19.74
N ILE A 14 -1.86 -57.57 18.56
CA ILE A 14 -0.82 -56.97 17.70
C ILE A 14 -1.34 -55.72 16.97
N ALA A 15 -2.66 -55.61 16.77
CA ALA A 15 -3.27 -54.39 16.21
C ALA A 15 -3.30 -53.20 17.20
N PHE A 16 -3.07 -53.43 18.50
CA PHE A 16 -3.09 -52.39 19.53
C PHE A 16 -1.70 -51.87 19.94
N SER A 17 -0.61 -52.42 19.41
CA SER A 17 0.74 -51.83 19.53
C SER A 17 1.01 -50.81 18.42
N ALA A 18 -0.02 -50.08 18.00
CA ALA A 18 0.18 -48.78 17.39
C ALA A 18 0.80 -47.89 18.47
N VAL A 19 2.03 -47.43 18.23
CA VAL A 19 2.77 -46.51 19.09
C VAL A 19 1.94 -45.24 19.28
N ALA A 20 1.10 -45.22 20.29
CA ALA A 20 0.48 -44.01 20.81
C ALA A 20 1.58 -43.29 21.58
N GLN A 21 2.28 -42.37 20.90
CA GLN A 21 3.24 -41.49 21.54
C GLN A 21 2.58 -40.81 22.76
N THR A 22 3.25 -40.86 23.90
CA THR A 22 2.74 -40.24 25.12
C THR A 22 2.76 -38.71 25.00
N GLU A 23 1.90 -38.01 25.73
CA GLU A 23 1.81 -36.54 25.67
C GLU A 23 3.16 -35.86 26.02
N GLU A 24 3.95 -36.47 26.90
CA GLU A 24 5.30 -36.00 27.24
C GLU A 24 6.28 -36.15 26.07
N GLU A 25 6.31 -37.31 25.39
CA GLU A 25 7.15 -37.52 24.20
C GLU A 25 6.79 -36.54 23.08
N LEU A 26 5.50 -36.26 22.87
CA LEU A 26 5.05 -35.24 21.91
C LEU A 26 5.49 -33.82 22.28
N LYS A 27 5.54 -33.48 23.58
CA LYS A 27 6.04 -32.19 24.05
C LYS A 27 7.55 -32.06 23.88
N GLU A 28 8.31 -33.12 24.17
CA GLU A 28 9.77 -33.15 23.92
C GLU A 28 10.08 -33.06 22.42
N MET A 29 9.39 -33.83 21.58
CA MET A 29 9.53 -33.74 20.13
C MET A 29 9.17 -32.34 19.60
N LYS A 30 8.12 -31.71 20.12
CA LYS A 30 7.76 -30.33 19.78
C LYS A 30 8.84 -29.33 20.19
N ALA A 31 9.44 -29.50 21.38
CA ALA A 31 10.52 -28.65 21.86
C ALA A 31 11.79 -28.80 20.99
N GLN A 32 12.19 -30.03 20.69
CA GLN A 32 13.31 -30.34 19.79
C GLN A 32 13.09 -29.76 18.39
N LYS A 33 11.88 -29.93 17.82
CA LYS A 33 11.55 -29.35 16.50
C LYS A 33 11.56 -27.83 16.52
N LYS A 34 11.19 -27.19 17.63
CA LYS A 34 11.26 -25.73 17.78
C LYS A 34 12.70 -25.23 17.84
N GLU A 35 13.60 -25.98 18.49
CA GLU A 35 15.04 -25.68 18.48
C GLU A 35 15.66 -25.89 17.10
N GLU A 36 15.29 -26.96 16.38
CA GLU A 36 15.69 -27.17 14.99
C GLU A 36 15.21 -26.04 14.08
N ILE A 37 13.95 -25.58 14.22
CA ILE A 37 13.42 -24.42 13.48
C ILE A 37 14.29 -23.19 13.76
N LYS A 38 14.61 -22.91 15.03
CA LYS A 38 15.43 -21.74 15.40
C LYS A 38 16.85 -21.83 14.82
N ALA A 39 17.44 -23.02 14.80
CA ALA A 39 18.76 -23.24 14.20
C ALA A 39 18.72 -23.02 12.68
N LEU A 40 17.67 -23.52 12.00
CA LEU A 40 17.45 -23.31 10.57
C LEU A 40 17.18 -21.83 10.25
N GLU A 41 16.39 -21.12 11.06
CA GLU A 41 16.16 -19.67 10.91
C GLU A 41 17.48 -18.87 10.98
N SER A 42 18.39 -19.25 11.87
CA SER A 42 19.72 -18.65 11.98
C SER A 42 20.57 -18.91 10.72
N GLN A 43 20.57 -20.14 10.21
CA GLN A 43 21.28 -20.49 8.97
C GLN A 43 20.70 -19.76 7.75
N ILE A 44 19.37 -19.66 7.66
CA ILE A 44 18.68 -18.88 6.62
C ILE A 44 19.08 -17.41 6.70
N ALA A 45 19.17 -16.83 7.91
CA ALA A 45 19.60 -15.45 8.08
C ALA A 45 21.05 -15.23 7.59
N THR A 46 21.97 -16.14 7.89
CA THR A 46 23.36 -16.09 7.40
C THR A 46 23.43 -16.21 5.87
N LEU A 47 22.77 -17.21 5.30
CA LEU A 47 22.75 -17.41 3.84
C LEU A 47 22.11 -16.23 3.11
N ASN A 48 21.05 -15.64 3.66
CA ASN A 48 20.46 -14.41 3.12
C ASN A 48 21.45 -13.24 3.15
N GLY A 49 22.31 -13.16 4.17
CA GLY A 49 23.41 -12.19 4.23
C GLY A 49 24.44 -12.40 3.11
N GLU A 50 24.88 -13.64 2.91
CA GLU A 50 25.84 -14.00 1.84
C GLU A 50 25.26 -13.74 0.44
N VAL A 51 23.99 -14.11 0.21
CA VAL A 51 23.27 -13.81 -1.03
C VAL A 51 23.16 -12.30 -1.26
N ALA A 52 22.88 -11.52 -0.21
CA ALA A 52 22.83 -10.07 -0.32
C ALA A 52 24.19 -9.48 -0.71
N ASP A 53 25.29 -10.01 -0.18
CA ASP A 53 26.64 -9.55 -0.53
C ASP A 53 27.06 -9.94 -1.95
N ILE A 54 26.71 -11.15 -2.39
CA ILE A 54 26.90 -11.58 -3.78
C ILE A 54 26.06 -10.69 -4.72
N ASN A 55 24.80 -10.43 -4.38
CA ASN A 55 23.93 -9.53 -5.15
C ASN A 55 24.55 -8.13 -5.25
N LYS A 56 25.10 -7.56 -4.16
CA LYS A 56 25.80 -6.27 -4.21
C LYS A 56 27.01 -6.27 -5.15
N GLN A 57 27.73 -7.39 -5.26
CA GLN A 57 28.85 -7.54 -6.19
C GLN A 57 28.38 -7.65 -7.64
N LEU A 58 27.22 -8.26 -7.86
CA LEU A 58 26.57 -8.37 -9.18
C LEU A 58 25.88 -7.07 -9.64
N LEU A 59 25.61 -6.13 -8.73
CA LEU A 59 25.04 -4.83 -9.10
C LEU A 59 26.08 -3.98 -9.86
N GLU A 60 25.91 -3.89 -11.18
CA GLU A 60 26.60 -2.91 -12.01
C GLU A 60 26.16 -1.49 -11.60
N PHE A 61 27.01 -0.77 -10.86
CA PHE A 61 26.79 0.64 -10.56
C PHE A 61 27.61 1.52 -11.52
N PRO A 62 27.05 2.63 -12.03
CA PRO A 62 25.72 3.17 -11.73
C PRO A 62 24.58 2.43 -12.45
N ARG A 63 23.39 2.40 -11.83
CA ARG A 63 22.19 1.77 -12.42
C ARG A 63 20.95 2.64 -12.35
N TRP A 64 20.07 2.46 -13.32
CA TRP A 64 18.71 2.98 -13.31
C TRP A 64 17.72 1.84 -13.10
N GLU A 65 16.74 2.07 -12.23
CA GLU A 65 15.54 1.26 -12.09
C GLU A 65 14.34 2.13 -12.47
N THR A 66 13.72 1.82 -13.59
CA THR A 66 12.56 2.54 -14.10
C THR A 66 11.38 1.60 -14.20
N GLY A 67 10.18 2.10 -13.96
CA GLY A 67 8.96 1.32 -14.17
C GLY A 67 7.74 2.21 -14.31
N VAL A 68 6.74 1.69 -15.00
CA VAL A 68 5.43 2.32 -15.17
C VAL A 68 4.36 1.26 -14.94
N PHE A 69 3.33 1.59 -14.16
CA PHE A 69 2.23 0.71 -13.84
C PHE A 69 0.93 1.51 -13.77
N GLY A 70 -0.17 0.95 -14.26
CA GLY A 70 -1.48 1.60 -14.20
C GLY A 70 -2.58 0.68 -13.72
N ILE A 71 -3.63 1.27 -13.15
CA ILE A 71 -4.85 0.57 -12.77
C ILE A 71 -6.00 1.20 -13.53
N VAL A 72 -6.85 0.36 -14.13
CA VAL A 72 -8.15 0.77 -14.64
C VAL A 72 -9.20 0.12 -13.76
N GLY A 73 -9.71 0.88 -12.80
CA GLY A 73 -10.80 0.45 -11.94
C GLY A 73 -12.14 0.77 -12.60
N ALA A 74 -12.97 -0.25 -12.80
CA ALA A 74 -14.35 -0.07 -13.22
C ALA A 74 -15.26 -0.63 -12.13
N ASN A 75 -16.21 0.19 -11.67
CA ASN A 75 -17.24 -0.18 -10.71
C ASN A 75 -18.60 -0.03 -11.37
N LEU A 76 -19.27 -1.15 -11.65
CA LEU A 76 -20.57 -1.17 -12.31
C LEU A 76 -21.60 -1.69 -11.32
N ASN A 77 -22.57 -0.86 -10.96
CA ASN A 77 -23.69 -1.24 -10.09
C ASN A 77 -24.99 -1.06 -10.86
N GLY A 78 -25.83 -2.09 -10.87
CA GLY A 78 -27.15 -2.07 -11.50
C GLY A 78 -28.18 -2.62 -10.54
N PHE A 79 -29.28 -1.88 -10.39
CA PHE A 79 -30.40 -2.24 -9.53
C PHE A 79 -31.69 -2.14 -10.34
N SER A 80 -32.50 -3.18 -10.25
CA SER A 80 -33.84 -3.26 -10.82
C SER A 80 -34.76 -3.78 -9.73
N ASP A 81 -35.83 -3.05 -9.44
CA ASP A 81 -36.86 -3.40 -8.45
C ASP A 81 -36.31 -3.75 -7.06
N TRP A 82 -35.19 -3.13 -6.68
CA TRP A 82 -34.55 -3.37 -5.39
C TRP A 82 -35.12 -2.42 -4.31
N PHE A 83 -36.35 -2.70 -3.89
CA PHE A 83 -37.20 -1.80 -3.08
C PHE A 83 -36.68 -1.47 -1.68
N ALA A 84 -35.64 -2.16 -1.18
CA ALA A 84 -35.01 -1.86 0.10
C ALA A 84 -34.09 -0.61 0.07
N ARG A 85 -33.91 0.02 -1.10
CA ARG A 85 -33.08 1.23 -1.29
C ARG A 85 -33.96 2.44 -1.59
N GLU A 86 -33.44 3.63 -1.29
CA GLU A 86 -34.06 4.91 -1.71
C GLU A 86 -34.28 5.00 -3.23
N LYS A 87 -33.35 4.45 -4.04
CA LYS A 87 -33.42 4.43 -5.52
C LYS A 87 -33.47 2.98 -6.04
N PRO A 88 -34.67 2.34 -6.12
CA PRO A 88 -34.84 0.92 -6.44
C PRO A 88 -34.41 0.54 -7.87
N ASN A 89 -34.51 1.49 -8.80
CA ASN A 89 -34.14 1.37 -10.21
C ASN A 89 -33.01 2.35 -10.53
N SER A 90 -31.76 1.89 -10.43
CA SER A 90 -30.60 2.76 -10.61
C SER A 90 -29.42 2.03 -11.26
N THR A 91 -28.62 2.77 -12.01
CA THR A 91 -27.35 2.31 -12.56
C THR A 91 -26.26 3.29 -12.14
N ALA A 92 -25.17 2.79 -11.57
CA ALA A 92 -23.99 3.59 -11.27
C ALA A 92 -22.77 3.00 -11.97
N ILE A 93 -22.07 3.84 -12.73
CA ILE A 93 -20.83 3.49 -13.42
C ILE A 93 -19.74 4.40 -12.86
N GLY A 94 -18.80 3.81 -12.13
CA GLY A 94 -17.55 4.42 -11.72
C GLY A 94 -16.41 3.95 -12.62
N LEU A 95 -15.67 4.87 -13.22
CA LEU A 95 -14.41 4.61 -13.90
C LEU A 95 -13.31 5.36 -13.16
N SER A 96 -12.21 4.68 -12.90
CA SER A 96 -11.02 5.24 -12.27
C SER A 96 -9.80 4.78 -13.03
N PHE A 97 -8.88 5.71 -13.23
CA PHE A 97 -7.62 5.52 -13.90
C PHE A 97 -6.53 5.96 -12.94
N SER A 98 -5.60 5.07 -12.65
CA SER A 98 -4.37 5.44 -11.97
C SER A 98 -3.17 5.11 -12.85
N ALA A 99 -2.18 6.00 -12.85
CA ALA A 99 -0.91 5.80 -13.50
C ALA A 99 0.19 6.11 -12.49
N ASN A 100 1.15 5.20 -12.37
CA ASN A 100 2.30 5.32 -11.49
C ASN A 100 3.54 5.13 -12.35
N ALA A 101 4.53 5.98 -12.14
CA ALA A 101 5.83 5.87 -12.78
C ALA A 101 6.94 6.09 -11.75
N TYR A 102 8.08 5.43 -11.92
CA TYR A 102 9.26 5.70 -11.13
C TYR A 102 10.51 5.64 -11.99
N ALA A 103 11.50 6.43 -11.61
CA ALA A 103 12.84 6.45 -12.19
C ALA A 103 13.85 6.67 -11.07
N ASN A 104 14.49 5.59 -10.65
CA ASN A 104 15.41 5.56 -9.54
C ASN A 104 16.83 5.34 -10.04
N TYR A 105 17.74 6.24 -9.70
CA TYR A 105 19.15 6.12 -9.99
C TYR A 105 19.92 5.72 -8.74
N PHE A 106 20.77 4.72 -8.85
CA PHE A 106 21.58 4.23 -7.74
C PHE A 106 23.05 4.23 -8.08
N THR A 107 23.86 4.66 -7.13
CA THR A 107 25.32 4.48 -7.12
C THR A 107 25.75 3.78 -5.83
N ARG A 108 27.06 3.53 -5.72
CA ARG A 108 27.65 2.95 -4.50
C ARG A 108 27.39 3.83 -3.27
N LYS A 109 27.45 5.16 -3.40
CA LYS A 109 27.32 6.10 -2.27
C LYS A 109 26.06 6.94 -2.28
N THR A 110 25.31 6.99 -3.38
CA THR A 110 24.12 7.84 -3.50
C THR A 110 22.94 7.07 -4.06
N PHE A 111 21.76 7.60 -3.84
CA PHE A 111 20.55 7.23 -4.58
C PHE A 111 19.76 8.48 -4.92
N TRP A 112 19.01 8.40 -6.00
CA TRP A 112 18.06 9.42 -6.41
C TRP A 112 16.78 8.72 -6.84
N ARG A 113 15.76 8.79 -6.01
CA ARG A 113 14.48 8.13 -6.22
C ARG A 113 13.46 9.14 -6.70
N ASN A 114 12.79 8.84 -7.80
CA ASN A 114 11.75 9.70 -8.34
C ASN A 114 10.51 8.87 -8.58
N ALA A 115 9.36 9.40 -8.16
CA ALA A 115 8.07 8.77 -8.40
C ALA A 115 7.04 9.82 -8.86
N GLY A 116 6.17 9.40 -9.76
CA GLY A 116 5.00 10.15 -10.20
C GLY A 116 3.76 9.27 -10.07
N ASN A 117 2.67 9.86 -9.61
CA ASN A 117 1.37 9.24 -9.50
C ASN A 117 0.30 10.20 -10.04
N LEU A 118 -0.61 9.67 -10.83
CA LEU A 118 -1.80 10.33 -11.31
C LEU A 118 -2.99 9.42 -11.00
N ASN A 119 -4.04 9.97 -10.39
CA ASN A 119 -5.29 9.28 -10.10
C ASN A 119 -6.44 10.18 -10.56
N ILE A 120 -7.26 9.65 -11.46
CA ILE A 120 -8.44 10.34 -12.00
C ILE A 120 -9.62 9.37 -11.91
N GLY A 121 -10.79 9.85 -11.50
CA GLY A 121 -12.01 9.06 -11.65
C GLY A 121 -13.28 9.87 -11.91
N PHE A 122 -14.25 9.15 -12.45
CA PHE A 122 -15.53 9.64 -12.91
C PHE A 122 -16.60 8.66 -12.46
N THR A 123 -17.63 9.14 -11.79
CA THR A 123 -18.80 8.34 -11.43
C THR A 123 -20.03 8.96 -12.04
N ARG A 124 -20.84 8.16 -12.73
CA ARG A 124 -22.15 8.56 -13.24
C ARG A 124 -23.21 7.71 -12.58
N LEU A 125 -24.22 8.35 -12.02
CA LEU A 125 -25.39 7.70 -11.44
C LEU A 125 -26.62 8.10 -12.26
N LYS A 126 -27.35 7.09 -12.73
CA LYS A 126 -28.62 7.25 -13.45
C LYS A 126 -29.73 6.59 -12.65
N GLU A 127 -30.76 7.35 -12.33
CA GLU A 127 -32.00 6.83 -11.79
C GLU A 127 -33.03 6.69 -12.93
N LYS A 128 -33.82 5.61 -12.87
CA LYS A 128 -34.83 5.34 -13.88
C LYS A 128 -36.21 5.15 -13.25
N ASP A 129 -37.25 5.59 -13.97
CA ASP A 129 -38.62 5.25 -13.64
C ASP A 129 -38.95 3.77 -13.99
N ARG A 130 -40.19 3.37 -13.73
CA ARG A 130 -40.69 2.01 -14.04
C ARG A 130 -40.76 1.69 -15.53
N ASP A 131 -40.86 2.72 -16.37
CA ASP A 131 -40.93 2.58 -17.83
C ASP A 131 -39.52 2.60 -18.46
N GLY A 132 -38.49 2.75 -17.64
CA GLY A 132 -37.08 2.74 -18.03
C GLY A 132 -36.53 4.10 -18.47
N ASN A 133 -37.30 5.18 -18.34
CA ASN A 133 -36.84 6.54 -18.65
C ASN A 133 -35.93 7.06 -17.55
N VAL A 134 -34.88 7.79 -17.93
CA VAL A 134 -33.97 8.42 -16.97
C VAL A 134 -34.68 9.61 -16.33
N VAL A 135 -34.85 9.57 -15.01
CA VAL A 135 -35.50 10.64 -14.23
C VAL A 135 -34.48 11.55 -13.55
N GLU A 136 -33.29 11.03 -13.23
CA GLU A 136 -32.19 11.81 -12.65
C GLU A 136 -30.85 11.27 -13.16
N GLU A 137 -29.94 12.17 -13.54
CA GLU A 137 -28.56 11.85 -13.89
C GLU A 137 -27.60 12.73 -13.10
N THR A 138 -26.77 12.10 -12.27
CA THR A 138 -25.75 12.78 -11.45
C THR A 138 -24.37 12.35 -11.94
N GLU A 139 -23.56 13.32 -12.37
CA GLU A 139 -22.13 13.11 -12.60
C GLU A 139 -21.35 13.57 -11.38
N LEU A 140 -20.59 12.66 -10.78
CA LEU A 140 -19.69 12.91 -9.66
C LEU A 140 -18.26 12.68 -10.15
N LYS A 141 -17.44 13.73 -10.17
CA LYS A 141 -16.00 13.61 -10.41
C LYS A 141 -15.31 13.22 -9.10
N SER A 142 -14.47 12.19 -9.11
CA SER A 142 -13.82 11.66 -7.90
C SER A 142 -12.77 10.62 -8.25
N PRO A 143 -11.58 10.55 -7.60
CA PRO A 143 -10.68 11.61 -7.15
C PRO A 143 -9.85 12.19 -8.33
N ASP A 144 -9.21 13.33 -8.12
CA ASP A 144 -8.29 13.98 -9.07
C ASP A 144 -7.03 14.39 -8.31
N VAL A 145 -6.04 13.50 -8.27
CA VAL A 145 -4.80 13.70 -7.51
C VAL A 145 -3.62 13.42 -8.41
N VAL A 146 -2.71 14.38 -8.47
CA VAL A 146 -1.36 14.21 -9.00
C VAL A 146 -0.35 14.36 -7.88
N ASN A 147 0.64 13.47 -7.85
CA ASN A 147 1.73 13.49 -6.89
C ASN A 147 3.06 13.24 -7.62
N PHE A 148 4.06 14.06 -7.35
CA PHE A 148 5.43 13.85 -7.79
C PHE A 148 6.37 13.94 -6.61
N SER A 149 7.28 12.99 -6.47
CA SER A 149 8.32 13.02 -5.44
C SER A 149 9.70 12.79 -6.03
N SER A 150 10.68 13.48 -5.44
CA SER A 150 12.10 13.34 -5.74
C SER A 150 12.88 13.32 -4.43
N LEU A 151 13.52 12.19 -4.15
CA LEU A 151 14.29 11.93 -2.94
C LEU A 151 15.74 11.65 -3.33
N PHE A 152 16.64 12.57 -3.01
CA PHE A 152 18.08 12.37 -3.17
C PHE A 152 18.71 12.05 -1.83
N GLY A 153 19.63 11.08 -1.78
CA GLY A 153 20.33 10.74 -0.56
C GLY A 153 21.77 10.30 -0.75
N TYR A 154 22.59 10.60 0.25
CA TYR A 154 23.97 10.14 0.38
C TYR A 154 24.06 9.13 1.54
N LYS A 155 24.49 7.91 1.20
CA LYS A 155 24.60 6.78 2.13
C LYS A 155 25.73 7.00 3.12
N LEU A 156 25.39 7.01 4.41
CA LEU A 156 26.34 6.96 5.52
C LEU A 156 26.72 5.52 5.87
N SER A 157 25.79 4.59 5.67
CA SER A 157 25.99 3.14 5.78
C SER A 157 25.12 2.42 4.74
N GLU A 158 25.13 1.10 4.75
CA GLU A 158 24.27 0.31 3.85
C GLU A 158 22.78 0.56 4.06
N LYS A 159 22.39 0.92 5.29
CA LYS A 159 20.99 1.10 5.69
C LYS A 159 20.60 2.54 5.97
N LEU A 160 21.57 3.45 6.15
CA LEU A 160 21.30 4.82 6.57
C LEU A 160 21.89 5.82 5.57
N ALA A 161 21.13 6.84 5.24
CA ALA A 161 21.53 7.94 4.39
C ALA A 161 21.06 9.28 4.97
N ILE A 162 21.81 10.34 4.69
CA ILE A 162 21.26 11.70 4.75
C ILE A 162 20.55 11.98 3.44
N SER A 163 19.44 12.70 3.47
CA SER A 163 18.62 12.91 2.28
C SER A 163 17.85 14.21 2.28
N VAL A 164 17.52 14.63 1.06
CA VAL A 164 16.65 15.77 0.74
C VAL A 164 15.48 15.28 -0.09
N LEU A 165 14.29 15.81 0.16
CA LEU A 165 13.03 15.42 -0.45
C LEU A 165 12.34 16.66 -1.01
N GLY A 166 11.87 16.55 -2.24
CA GLY A 166 10.79 17.38 -2.76
C GLY A 166 9.58 16.51 -3.06
N GLU A 167 8.41 16.84 -2.53
CA GLU A 167 7.14 16.20 -2.88
C GLU A 167 6.10 17.25 -3.22
N TYR A 168 5.51 17.17 -4.41
CA TYR A 168 4.46 18.05 -4.88
C TYR A 168 3.16 17.26 -5.06
N ARG A 169 2.08 17.73 -4.45
CA ARG A 169 0.74 17.13 -4.53
C ARG A 169 -0.27 18.19 -4.94
N SER A 170 -1.14 17.87 -5.89
CA SER A 170 -2.15 18.81 -6.38
C SER A 170 -3.33 18.07 -6.97
N THR A 171 -4.44 18.77 -7.17
CA THR A 171 -5.50 18.42 -8.13
C THR A 171 -5.12 18.91 -9.54
N PHE A 172 -5.74 18.38 -10.61
CA PHE A 172 -5.37 18.68 -12.00
C PHE A 172 -6.51 19.19 -12.89
N LEU A 173 -7.74 18.70 -12.73
CA LEU A 173 -8.84 18.89 -13.68
C LEU A 173 -9.56 20.24 -13.56
N GLU A 174 -9.97 20.65 -12.36
CA GLU A 174 -10.81 21.86 -12.18
C GLU A 174 -10.19 22.92 -11.27
N ASN A 175 -9.55 22.51 -10.17
CA ASN A 175 -8.97 23.42 -9.18
C ASN A 175 -7.45 23.26 -9.09
N PHE A 176 -6.76 23.28 -10.24
CA PHE A 176 -5.32 23.01 -10.30
C PHE A 176 -4.56 23.82 -9.24
N ASN A 177 -3.82 23.11 -8.39
CA ASN A 177 -3.00 23.67 -7.33
C ASN A 177 -3.80 24.51 -6.31
N ASN A 178 -5.08 24.18 -6.08
CA ASN A 178 -5.95 24.81 -5.09
C ASN A 178 -6.87 23.80 -4.34
N PRO A 179 -6.47 23.29 -3.15
CA PRO A 179 -5.14 23.44 -2.58
C PRO A 179 -4.12 22.57 -3.32
N GLY A 180 -2.91 23.08 -3.48
CA GLY A 180 -1.73 22.27 -3.78
C GLY A 180 -0.71 22.35 -2.66
N TYR A 181 0.15 21.34 -2.58
CA TYR A 181 1.10 21.16 -1.49
C TYR A 181 2.48 20.90 -2.06
N LEU A 182 3.49 21.61 -1.58
CA LEU A 182 4.90 21.32 -1.86
C LEU A 182 5.63 21.12 -0.53
N ASP A 183 6.10 19.91 -0.30
CA ASP A 183 6.96 19.55 0.81
C ASP A 183 8.42 19.60 0.37
N LEU A 184 9.20 20.47 1.00
CA LEU A 184 10.66 20.49 0.85
C LEU A 184 11.30 20.13 2.19
N GLY A 185 11.94 18.96 2.22
CA GLY A 185 12.45 18.35 3.43
C GLY A 185 13.91 17.95 3.36
N THR A 186 14.57 17.93 4.51
CA THR A 186 15.88 17.30 4.69
C THR A 186 15.93 16.52 6.00
N GLY A 187 16.72 15.46 6.00
CA GLY A 187 16.94 14.62 7.17
C GLY A 187 17.62 13.32 6.82
N ILE A 188 17.02 12.22 7.26
CA ILE A 188 17.56 10.88 7.06
C ILE A 188 16.61 10.00 6.24
N THR A 189 17.21 9.05 5.54
CA THR A 189 16.50 7.91 4.96
C THR A 189 17.11 6.64 5.52
N TRP A 190 16.25 5.76 6.00
CA TRP A 190 16.59 4.47 6.59
C TRP A 190 15.97 3.35 5.75
N THR A 191 16.78 2.38 5.35
CA THR A 191 16.35 1.17 4.62
C THR A 191 16.67 -0.07 5.49
N PRO A 192 15.83 -0.37 6.50
CA PRO A 192 16.12 -1.43 7.49
C PRO A 192 16.22 -2.83 6.90
N ILE A 193 15.33 -3.13 5.95
CA ILE A 193 15.19 -4.38 5.23
C ILE A 193 15.03 -4.08 3.74
N GLU A 194 15.18 -5.11 2.92
CA GLU A 194 14.90 -5.00 1.50
C GLU A 194 13.47 -4.52 1.24
N ASN A 195 13.31 -3.67 0.24
CA ASN A 195 12.04 -3.08 -0.19
C ASN A 195 11.34 -2.12 0.78
N LEU A 196 11.87 -1.90 2.00
CA LEU A 196 11.36 -0.89 2.93
C LEU A 196 12.25 0.36 2.90
N VAL A 197 11.66 1.51 2.59
CA VAL A 197 12.30 2.82 2.64
C VAL A 197 11.55 3.69 3.63
N VAL A 198 12.22 4.12 4.69
CA VAL A 198 11.68 5.05 5.67
C VAL A 198 12.40 6.39 5.52
N VAL A 199 11.67 7.47 5.39
CA VAL A 199 12.20 8.84 5.34
C VAL A 199 11.77 9.55 6.62
N ALA A 200 12.71 10.18 7.31
CA ALA A 200 12.43 11.01 8.48
C ALA A 200 13.17 12.34 8.32
N HIS A 201 12.42 13.36 7.92
CA HIS A 201 12.90 14.71 7.64
C HIS A 201 12.38 15.66 8.71
N PRO A 202 13.13 15.91 9.80
CA PRO A 202 12.70 16.80 10.87
C PRO A 202 12.65 18.27 10.42
N LEU A 203 13.29 18.61 9.31
CA LEU A 203 13.22 19.94 8.72
C LEU A 203 12.51 19.83 7.38
N ASN A 204 11.18 19.88 7.40
CA ASN A 204 10.32 19.87 6.23
C ASN A 204 9.40 21.09 6.25
N TYR A 205 9.51 21.94 5.24
CA TYR A 205 8.55 23.03 5.05
C TYR A 205 7.45 22.57 4.10
N ASN A 206 6.21 22.63 4.57
CA ASN A 206 5.01 22.36 3.78
C ASN A 206 4.46 23.69 3.27
N PHE A 207 4.70 23.97 1.99
CA PHE A 207 4.06 25.08 1.28
C PHE A 207 2.67 24.65 0.87
N VAL A 208 1.67 25.45 1.21
CA VAL A 208 0.29 25.28 0.75
C VAL A 208 -0.05 26.42 -0.22
N PHE A 209 -0.42 26.04 -1.43
CA PHE A 209 -0.93 26.94 -2.46
C PHE A 209 -2.44 26.86 -2.41
N ALA A 210 -3.11 27.92 -1.97
CA ALA A 210 -4.56 27.99 -1.93
C ALA A 210 -5.01 29.44 -2.20
N GLU A 211 -6.27 29.61 -2.59
CA GLU A 211 -6.84 30.94 -2.81
C GLU A 211 -6.87 31.80 -1.54
N ALA A 212 -6.79 33.11 -1.74
CA ALA A 212 -6.80 34.09 -0.66
C ALA A 212 -8.12 34.02 0.14
N GLY A 213 -8.01 33.96 1.48
CA GLY A 213 -9.15 33.79 2.38
C GLY A 213 -9.51 32.33 2.69
N SER A 214 -8.75 31.36 2.17
CA SER A 214 -8.87 29.96 2.59
C SER A 214 -8.29 29.72 3.99
N THR A 215 -8.67 28.61 4.60
CA THR A 215 -8.19 28.18 5.93
C THR A 215 -6.88 27.37 5.86
N PHE A 216 -6.24 27.34 4.70
CA PHE A 216 -5.04 26.56 4.46
C PHE A 216 -3.79 27.36 4.82
N GLU A 217 -2.91 26.77 5.62
CA GLU A 217 -1.72 27.41 6.15
C GLU A 217 -0.47 26.57 5.88
N SER A 218 0.58 27.27 5.44
CA SER A 218 1.91 26.67 5.27
C SER A 218 2.60 26.55 6.61
N SER A 219 3.32 25.45 6.85
CA SER A 219 3.99 25.26 8.13
C SER A 219 5.32 24.53 8.02
N LEU A 220 6.21 24.85 8.95
CA LEU A 220 7.42 24.07 9.19
C LEU A 220 7.07 22.87 10.09
N GLY A 221 7.63 21.72 9.78
CA GLY A 221 7.35 20.50 10.50
C GLY A 221 8.34 19.37 10.23
N ALA A 222 8.00 18.19 10.75
CA ALA A 222 8.67 16.95 10.42
C ALA A 222 7.85 16.16 9.40
N LYS A 223 8.52 15.53 8.44
CA LYS A 223 7.92 14.57 7.51
C LYS A 223 8.44 13.16 7.77
N ILE A 224 7.53 12.21 7.91
CA ILE A 224 7.81 10.80 8.02
C ILE A 224 7.14 10.10 6.83
N MET A 225 7.90 9.34 6.07
CA MET A 225 7.35 8.49 5.02
C MET A 225 7.84 7.06 5.21
N ALA A 226 7.01 6.08 4.89
CA ALA A 226 7.41 4.69 4.83
C ALA A 226 6.82 4.04 3.57
N ASP A 227 7.70 3.59 2.69
CA ASP A 227 7.37 2.90 1.45
C ASP A 227 7.82 1.45 1.54
N TYR A 228 6.87 0.53 1.38
CA TYR A 228 7.12 -0.89 1.29
C TYR A 228 6.50 -1.46 0.02
N THR A 229 7.26 -2.20 -0.78
CA THR A 229 6.73 -2.87 -1.99
C THR A 229 7.35 -4.25 -2.13
N LYS A 230 6.57 -5.31 -1.96
CA LYS A 230 7.09 -6.68 -2.05
C LYS A 230 6.10 -7.61 -2.74
N GLU A 231 6.63 -8.52 -3.55
CA GLU A 231 5.90 -9.72 -3.96
C GLU A 231 5.85 -10.69 -2.77
N ILE A 232 4.68 -10.84 -2.17
CA ILE A 232 4.48 -11.63 -0.94
C ILE A 232 4.22 -13.10 -1.24
N LEU A 233 3.64 -13.39 -2.39
CA LEU A 233 3.44 -14.72 -2.98
C LEU A 233 3.61 -14.56 -4.48
N THR A 234 3.89 -15.66 -5.19
CA THR A 234 4.00 -15.62 -6.65
C THR A 234 2.75 -15.02 -7.29
N GLY A 235 2.93 -13.90 -8.01
CA GLY A 235 1.85 -13.15 -8.64
C GLY A 235 1.06 -12.25 -7.68
N VAL A 236 1.38 -12.17 -6.39
CA VAL A 236 0.73 -11.30 -5.41
C VAL A 236 1.71 -10.22 -4.95
N ASN A 237 1.48 -9.00 -5.41
CA ASN A 237 2.24 -7.83 -5.02
C ASN A 237 1.52 -7.08 -3.91
N TRP A 238 2.23 -6.71 -2.86
CA TRP A 238 1.74 -5.82 -1.82
C TRP A 238 2.57 -4.53 -1.80
N LYS A 239 1.88 -3.40 -1.81
CA LYS A 239 2.43 -2.07 -1.63
C LYS A 239 1.78 -1.40 -0.44
N SER A 240 2.58 -0.82 0.44
CA SER A 240 2.12 0.02 1.55
C SER A 240 2.91 1.32 1.52
N ASN A 241 2.21 2.46 1.49
CA ASN A 241 2.80 3.79 1.50
C ASN A 241 2.16 4.59 2.63
N LEU A 242 2.97 5.01 3.61
CA LEU A 242 2.60 5.95 4.65
C LEU A 242 3.32 7.28 4.38
N SER A 243 2.59 8.39 4.43
CA SER A 243 3.13 9.74 4.45
C SER A 243 2.48 10.50 5.59
N TYR A 244 3.29 11.04 6.49
CA TYR A 244 2.86 11.80 7.65
C TYR A 244 3.65 13.09 7.76
N PHE A 245 2.95 14.21 7.78
CA PHE A 245 3.50 15.52 8.09
C PHE A 245 3.01 15.98 9.46
N LEU A 246 3.96 16.37 10.30
CA LEU A 246 3.78 16.85 11.68
C LEU A 246 4.18 18.33 11.73
N SER A 247 3.22 19.23 11.85
CA SER A 247 3.48 20.66 11.97
C SER A 247 4.06 21.00 13.35
N TYR A 248 5.02 21.92 13.38
CA TYR A 248 5.56 22.51 14.60
C TYR A 248 4.80 23.75 15.07
N GLN A 249 3.89 24.27 14.25
CA GLN A 249 3.14 25.48 14.55
C GLN A 249 1.80 25.15 15.21
N ASP A 250 1.02 24.29 14.56
CA ASP A 250 -0.30 23.86 15.03
C ASP A 250 -0.55 22.41 14.64
N PRO A 251 -0.96 21.53 15.58
CA PRO A 251 -1.35 20.16 15.28
C PRO A 251 -2.39 20.02 14.16
N ASP A 252 -3.31 20.99 14.01
CA ASP A 252 -4.34 20.99 12.97
C ASP A 252 -3.76 21.16 11.56
N TYR A 253 -2.50 21.60 11.42
CA TYR A 253 -1.82 21.63 10.12
C TYR A 253 -1.16 20.28 9.78
N SER A 254 -1.08 19.36 10.74
CA SER A 254 -0.56 18.01 10.52
C SER A 254 -1.54 17.19 9.68
N ASN A 255 -0.99 16.32 8.84
CA ASN A 255 -1.79 15.47 7.97
C ASN A 255 -1.08 14.15 7.69
N TRP A 256 -1.85 13.07 7.57
CA TRP A 256 -1.30 11.77 7.20
C TRP A 256 -2.16 11.08 6.15
N THR A 257 -1.52 10.22 5.37
CA THR A 257 -2.14 9.37 4.38
C THR A 257 -1.45 8.01 4.41
N TRP A 258 -2.22 6.94 4.49
CA TRP A 258 -1.74 5.57 4.46
C TRP A 258 -2.51 4.77 3.42
N VAL A 259 -1.81 4.35 2.38
CA VAL A 259 -2.38 3.59 1.26
C VAL A 259 -1.81 2.19 1.26
N ASN A 260 -2.69 1.19 1.19
CA ASN A 260 -2.34 -0.21 1.07
C ASN A 260 -2.96 -0.77 -0.20
N GLY A 261 -2.13 -1.28 -1.09
CA GLY A 261 -2.52 -1.90 -2.34
C GLY A 261 -2.08 -3.35 -2.43
N ILE A 262 -2.98 -4.26 -2.79
CA ILE A 262 -2.68 -5.65 -3.13
C ILE A 262 -3.06 -5.86 -4.59
N ALA A 263 -2.13 -6.39 -5.38
CA ALA A 263 -2.36 -6.71 -6.79
C ALA A 263 -2.04 -8.18 -7.07
N PHE A 264 -3.03 -8.91 -7.57
CA PHE A 264 -2.91 -10.27 -8.07
C PHE A 264 -2.74 -10.25 -9.59
N GLN A 265 -1.60 -10.69 -10.09
CA GLN A 265 -1.34 -10.86 -11.52
C GLN A 265 -1.80 -12.27 -11.95
N ALA A 266 -2.92 -12.34 -12.67
CA ALA A 266 -3.46 -13.61 -13.18
C ALA A 266 -2.86 -13.98 -14.54
N LEU A 267 -2.64 -12.98 -15.40
CA LEU A 267 -1.99 -13.07 -16.72
C LEU A 267 -0.78 -12.13 -16.69
N LYS A 268 0.28 -12.43 -17.45
CA LYS A 268 1.59 -11.71 -17.38
C LYS A 268 1.51 -10.19 -17.12
N LYS A 269 0.56 -9.51 -17.76
CA LYS A 269 0.37 -8.06 -17.64
C LYS A 269 -1.00 -7.64 -17.09
N VAL A 270 -1.94 -8.56 -16.89
CA VAL A 270 -3.32 -8.24 -16.46
C VAL A 270 -3.60 -8.93 -15.13
N GLY A 271 -4.11 -8.16 -14.18
CA GLY A 271 -4.42 -8.64 -12.84
C GLY A 271 -5.69 -8.04 -12.28
N VAL A 272 -5.93 -8.35 -11.00
CA VAL A 272 -6.94 -7.71 -10.16
C VAL A 272 -6.22 -6.99 -9.04
N GLY A 273 -6.66 -5.79 -8.70
CA GLY A 273 -6.09 -4.98 -7.63
C GLY A 273 -7.16 -4.56 -6.64
N LEU A 274 -6.76 -4.44 -5.39
CA LEU A 274 -7.49 -3.78 -4.32
C LEU A 274 -6.58 -2.73 -3.70
N GLU A 275 -7.07 -1.50 -3.55
CA GLU A 275 -6.41 -0.42 -2.85
C GLU A 275 -7.33 0.09 -1.74
N LEU A 276 -6.78 0.33 -0.56
CA LEU A 276 -7.43 0.95 0.59
C LEU A 276 -6.56 2.13 1.04
N GLY A 277 -7.14 3.32 1.00
CA GLY A 277 -6.52 4.53 1.51
C GLY A 277 -7.21 5.03 2.77
N LEU A 278 -6.42 5.37 3.77
CA LEU A 278 -6.81 6.04 5.00
C LEU A 278 -6.13 7.40 5.06
N ARG A 279 -6.85 8.45 5.43
CA ARG A 279 -6.31 9.80 5.48
C ARG A 279 -6.96 10.63 6.59
N SER A 280 -6.17 11.54 7.15
CA SER A 280 -6.68 12.60 8.01
C SER A 280 -5.97 13.91 7.69
N ASN A 281 -6.75 14.97 7.47
CA ASN A 281 -6.26 16.31 7.19
C ASN A 281 -7.30 17.31 7.68
N LYS A 282 -7.02 17.95 8.83
CA LYS A 282 -7.95 18.86 9.49
C LYS A 282 -8.20 20.12 8.66
N GLN A 283 -7.18 20.63 7.96
CA GLN A 283 -7.33 21.79 7.08
C GLN A 283 -8.33 21.53 5.95
N GLU A 284 -8.29 20.35 5.32
CA GLU A 284 -9.27 19.95 4.31
C GLU A 284 -10.67 19.76 4.90
N ALA A 285 -10.77 19.22 6.12
CA ALA A 285 -12.06 19.08 6.80
C ALA A 285 -12.70 20.44 7.11
N ILE A 286 -11.91 21.41 7.61
CA ILE A 286 -12.37 22.78 7.87
C ILE A 286 -12.79 23.47 6.57
N ALA A 287 -12.00 23.33 5.49
CA ALA A 287 -12.34 23.88 4.17
C ALA A 287 -13.63 23.28 3.56
N LYS A 288 -14.08 22.13 4.09
CA LYS A 288 -15.36 21.49 3.75
C LYS A 288 -16.44 21.68 4.81
N GLU A 289 -16.21 22.56 5.79
CA GLU A 289 -17.13 22.86 6.90
C GLU A 289 -17.48 21.63 7.76
N VAL A 290 -16.54 20.68 7.87
CA VAL A 290 -16.68 19.46 8.67
C VAL A 290 -15.94 19.61 10.01
N ALA A 291 -16.70 19.74 11.10
CA ALA A 291 -16.17 20.10 12.42
C ALA A 291 -15.18 19.08 13.01
N ASP A 292 -15.32 17.78 12.73
CA ASP A 292 -14.65 16.71 13.50
C ASP A 292 -13.43 16.07 12.81
N ASN A 293 -13.03 16.51 11.60
CA ASN A 293 -11.97 15.85 10.80
C ASN A 293 -12.08 14.32 10.84
N PRO A 294 -13.21 13.77 10.34
CA PRO A 294 -13.41 12.33 10.34
C PRO A 294 -12.30 11.64 9.55
N LEU A 295 -12.01 10.40 9.92
CA LEU A 295 -11.13 9.54 9.14
C LEU A 295 -11.67 9.44 7.71
N GLN A 296 -10.90 9.91 6.75
CA GLN A 296 -11.22 9.81 5.33
C GLN A 296 -10.78 8.43 4.85
N VAL A 297 -11.67 7.74 4.15
CA VAL A 297 -11.42 6.39 3.64
C VAL A 297 -11.81 6.32 2.18
N TYR A 298 -10.95 5.76 1.35
CA TYR A 298 -11.31 5.34 0.01
C TYR A 298 -10.88 3.90 -0.22
N TYR A 299 -11.58 3.21 -1.12
CA TYR A 299 -11.14 1.92 -1.61
C TYR A 299 -11.41 1.83 -3.11
N VAL A 300 -10.52 1.13 -3.82
CA VAL A 300 -10.65 0.86 -5.25
C VAL A 300 -10.40 -0.62 -5.46
N ALA A 301 -11.34 -1.30 -6.11
CA ALA A 301 -11.15 -2.65 -6.61
C ALA A 301 -11.30 -2.63 -8.13
N GLY A 302 -10.41 -3.30 -8.85
CA GLY A 302 -10.40 -3.19 -10.31
C GLY A 302 -9.39 -4.07 -11.02
N LEU A 303 -9.32 -3.92 -12.34
CA LEU A 303 -8.33 -4.61 -13.16
C LEU A 303 -7.03 -3.80 -13.16
N THR A 304 -5.91 -4.49 -13.00
CA THR A 304 -4.57 -3.90 -13.02
C THR A 304 -3.86 -4.24 -14.31
N TYR A 305 -3.06 -3.30 -14.82
CA TYR A 305 -2.21 -3.54 -15.98
C TYR A 305 -0.76 -3.10 -15.73
N SER A 306 0.16 -4.05 -15.75
CA SER A 306 1.61 -3.78 -15.66
C SER A 306 2.24 -3.72 -17.04
N LEU A 307 2.92 -2.60 -17.33
CA LEU A 307 3.65 -2.39 -18.59
C LEU A 307 5.06 -2.95 -18.50
#